data_AF-A0A257RI66-F1
#
_entry.id   AF-A0A257RI66-F1
#
_cell.length_a   1.000
_cell.length_b   1.000
_cell.length_c   1.000
_cell.angle_alpha   90.00
_cell.angle_beta   90.00
_cell.angle_gamma   90.00
#
_symmetry.space_group_name_H-M   'P 1'
#
loop_
_entity.id
_entity.type
_entity.pdbx_description
1 polymer ?
#
loop_
_entity_poly.entity_id
_entity_poly.type
_entity_poly.pdbx_seq_one_letter_code
_entity_poly.pdbx_strand_id
1 'polypeptide(L)' 'MTTTLDHFATTKLASLDAASLRRRISPITRCPNAIALRDGQRLISFSCNDYLNLSQHPDVI' A
#
# COMPACT_ATOMS: atom_id res chain seq x y z
N MET A 1 14.37 19.68 -22.59
CA MET A 1 14.31 18.43 -23.38
C MET A 1 13.94 17.31 -22.44
N THR A 2 12.86 16.60 -22.69
CA THR A 2 12.46 15.40 -21.94
C THR A 2 13.41 14.28 -22.35
N THR A 3 14.03 13.58 -21.39
CA THR A 3 14.99 12.52 -21.72
C THR A 3 14.28 11.29 -22.31
N THR A 4 15.01 10.40 -22.98
CA THR A 4 14.43 9.15 -23.50
C THR A 4 13.82 8.29 -22.40
N LEU A 5 14.39 8.34 -21.19
CA LEU A 5 13.88 7.63 -20.02
C LEU A 5 12.57 8.24 -19.51
N ASP A 6 12.47 9.57 -19.46
CA ASP A 6 11.24 10.26 -19.06
C ASP A 6 10.08 9.93 -20.02
N HIS A 7 10.35 9.92 -21.33
CA HIS A 7 9.37 9.53 -22.35
C HIS A 7 8.90 8.09 -22.17
N PHE A 8 9.84 7.16 -21.93
CA PHE A 8 9.51 5.76 -21.66
C PHE A 8 8.65 5.61 -20.39
N ALA A 9 9.07 6.23 -19.29
CA ALA A 9 8.38 6.13 -18.00
C ALA A 9 6.97 6.72 -18.07
N THR A 10 6.81 7.90 -18.66
CA THR A 10 5.49 8.56 -18.81
C THR A 10 4.56 7.74 -19.70
N THR A 11 5.05 7.22 -20.82
CA THR A 11 4.25 6.35 -21.71
C THR A 11 3.79 5.07 -21.00
N LYS A 12 4.67 4.43 -20.23
CA LYS A 12 4.33 3.23 -19.46
C LYS A 12 3.27 3.53 -18.41
N LEU A 13 3.43 4.62 -17.66
CA LEU A 13 2.46 5.03 -16.65
C LEU A 13 1.09 5.36 -17.27
N ALA A 14 1.06 6.07 -18.40
CA ALA A 14 -0.17 6.37 -19.12
C ALA A 14 -0.92 5.09 -19.56
N SER A 15 -0.19 4.07 -20.04
CA SER A 15 -0.80 2.78 -20.39
C SER A 15 -1.41 2.05 -19.18
N LEU A 16 -0.76 2.15 -18.00
CA LEU A 16 -1.27 1.57 -16.76
C LEU A 16 -2.49 2.35 -16.25
N ASP A 17 -2.48 3.69 -16.37
CA ASP A 17 -3.62 4.54 -16.00
C ASP A 17 -4.83 4.24 -16.90
N ALA A 18 -4.65 4.15 -18.23
CA ALA A 18 -5.71 3.83 -19.17
C ALA A 18 -6.34 2.45 -18.93
N ALA A 19 -5.56 1.49 -18.43
CA ALA A 19 -6.03 0.16 -18.07
C ALA A 19 -6.51 0.04 -16.62
N SER A 20 -6.54 1.12 -15.83
CA SER A 20 -6.83 1.09 -14.38
C SER A 20 -5.92 0.14 -13.58
N LEU A 21 -4.68 -0.06 -14.03
CA LEU A 21 -3.68 -0.94 -13.42
C LEU A 21 -2.65 -0.18 -12.58
N ARG A 22 -2.61 1.16 -12.66
CA ARG A 22 -1.64 1.95 -11.89
C ARG A 22 -2.00 1.90 -10.41
N ARG A 23 -1.12 1.30 -9.62
CA ARG A 23 -1.26 1.22 -8.16
C ARG A 23 -0.62 2.44 -7.51
N ARG A 24 -1.17 2.85 -6.37
CA ARG A 24 -0.59 3.85 -5.47
C ARG A 24 -0.54 3.27 -4.08
N ILE A 25 0.58 3.48 -3.38
CA ILE A 25 0.70 3.08 -1.99
C ILE A 25 -0.24 3.97 -1.17
N SER A 26 -1.09 3.34 -0.35
CA SER A 26 -1.89 4.02 0.66
C SER A 26 -1.22 3.75 2.01
N PRO A 27 -0.54 4.75 2.61
CA PRO A 27 0.10 4.56 3.90
C PRO A 27 -0.94 4.23 4.97
N ILE A 28 -0.59 3.31 5.86
CA ILE A 28 -1.39 2.95 7.02
C ILE A 28 -0.51 2.83 8.26
N THR A 29 -1.08 3.08 9.43
CA THR A 29 -0.49 2.68 10.71
C THR A 29 -1.15 1.39 11.17
N ARG A 30 -0.35 0.37 11.50
CA ARG A 30 -0.86 -0.87 12.08
C ARG A 30 -1.09 -0.70 13.57
N CYS A 31 -2.17 -1.30 14.06
CA CYS A 31 -2.53 -1.33 15.47
C CYS A 31 -2.90 -2.76 15.88
N PRO A 32 -3.01 -3.04 17.20
CA PRO A 32 -3.39 -4.36 17.68
C PRO A 32 -4.79 -4.77 17.21
N ASN A 33 -5.09 -6.06 17.32
CA ASN A 33 -6.42 -6.63 17.03
C ASN A 33 -6.86 -6.43 15.57
N ALA A 34 -5.95 -6.62 14.62
CA ALA A 34 -6.19 -6.45 13.18
C ALA A 34 -6.68 -5.05 12.78
N ILE A 35 -6.36 -4.00 13.53
CA ILE A 35 -6.77 -2.62 13.21
C ILE A 35 -5.71 -1.93 12.33
N ALA A 36 -6.18 -1.19 11.34
CA ALA A 36 -5.37 -0.26 10.55
C ALA A 36 -5.92 1.17 10.67
N LEU A 37 -5.04 2.15 10.84
CA LEU A 37 -5.36 3.56 10.72
C LEU A 37 -4.99 4.05 9.34
N ARG A 38 -5.93 4.68 8.65
CA ARG A 38 -5.73 5.27 7.34
C ARG A 38 -6.50 6.57 7.24
N ASP A 39 -5.83 7.66 6.87
CA ASP A 39 -6.48 8.96 6.64
C ASP A 39 -7.38 9.40 7.83
N GLY A 40 -6.94 9.14 9.06
CA GLY A 40 -7.69 9.43 10.30
C GLY A 40 -8.81 8.44 10.64
N GLN A 41 -9.06 7.42 9.81
CA GLN A 41 -10.09 6.42 10.01
C GLN A 41 -9.53 5.14 10.63
N ARG A 42 -10.31 4.53 11.53
CA ARG A 42 -10.06 3.17 12.04
C ARG A 42 -10.74 2.14 11.15
N LEU A 43 -9.97 1.22 10.59
CA LEU A 43 -10.42 0.17 9.69
C LEU A 43 -10.03 -1.21 10.25
N ILE A 44 -10.79 -2.24 9.86
CA ILE A 44 -10.41 -3.64 10.08
C ILE A 44 -9.56 -4.11 8.90
N SER A 45 -8.39 -4.65 9.18
CA SER A 45 -7.42 -5.10 8.18
C SER A 45 -7.71 -6.52 7.72
N PHE A 46 -8.39 -6.65 6.58
CA PHE A 46 -8.58 -7.94 5.87
C PHE A 46 -7.51 -8.23 4.81
N SER A 47 -6.54 -7.33 4.64
CA SER A 47 -5.55 -7.40 3.56
C SER A 47 -4.12 -7.66 4.03
N CYS A 48 -3.93 -7.84 5.34
CA CYS A 48 -2.61 -8.16 5.89
C CYS A 48 -2.37 -9.66 5.95
N ASN A 49 -1.10 -10.04 5.95
CA ASN A 49 -0.67 -11.44 6.07
C ASN A 49 -0.36 -11.84 7.53
N ASP A 50 -0.79 -11.06 8.53
CA ASP A 50 -0.53 -11.36 9.95
C ASP A 50 -1.57 -12.33 10.50
N TYR A 51 -1.61 -13.53 9.94
CA TYR A 51 -2.67 -14.52 10.17
C TYR A 51 -2.77 -15.00 11.63
N LEU A 52 -1.65 -14.96 12.35
CA LEU A 52 -1.56 -15.40 13.74
C LEU A 52 -1.53 -14.24 14.74
N ASN A 53 -1.64 -12.99 14.26
CA ASN A 53 -1.56 -11.78 15.07
C ASN A 53 -0.26 -11.70 15.92
N LEU A 54 0.85 -12.21 15.37
CA LEU A 54 2.14 -12.28 16.07
C LEU A 54 3.00 -11.04 15.84
N SER A 55 2.71 -10.25 14.80
CA SER A 55 3.53 -9.09 14.46
C SER A 55 3.56 -7.98 15.53
N GLN A 56 2.66 -8.06 16.53
CA GLN A 56 2.55 -7.12 17.65
C GLN A 56 2.45 -7.83 19.01
N HIS A 57 2.72 -9.14 19.06
CA HIS A 57 2.60 -9.90 20.30
C HIS A 57 3.76 -9.57 21.25
N PRO A 58 3.51 -9.28 22.54
CA PRO A 58 4.56 -8.83 23.47
C PRO A 58 5.67 -9.88 23.67
N ASP A 59 5.35 -11.17 23.65
CA ASP A 59 6.38 -12.22 23.79
C ASP A 59 7.26 -12.42 22.55
N VAL A 60 6.95 -11.75 21.43
CA VAL A 60 7.71 -11.82 20.17
C VAL A 60 8.62 -10.60 19.97
N ILE A 61 8.25 -9.45 20.55
CA ILE A 61 8.92 -8.15 20.35
C ILE A 61 9.94 -7.89 21.45
#